data_AF-A0A0B1RYP5-F1
#
_entry.id   AF-A0A0B1RYP5-F1
#
_cell.length_a   1.000
_cell.length_b   1.000
_cell.length_c   1.000
_cell.angle_alpha   90.00
_cell.angle_beta   90.00
_cell.angle_gamma   90.00
#
_symmetry.space_group_name_H-M   'P 1'
#
loop_
_entity.id
_entity.type
_entity.pdbx_description
1 polymer ?
#
loop_
_entity_poly.entity_id
_entity_poly.type
_entity_poly.pdbx_seq_one_letter_code
_entity_poly.pdbx_strand_id
1 'polypeptide(L)'
;MKLAKLRARLRYKNGKEVPDAKTVDKGDGTYELTVPNAQKEDAADYKVVVANDAGDAESSAALTVKVPQIEIVKGLADITVPQKQTGTLEIETNRPPKQVKWYKNGKEITPSDKAQPKKVDDNKYQLVIPDAGKDDTADYKVD
;
A
#
# COMPACT_ATOMS: atom_id res chain seq x y z
N MET A 1 -40.65 33.87 -10.70
CA MET A 1 -40.57 32.55 -10.03
C MET A 1 -39.09 32.27 -9.78
N LYS A 2 -38.61 32.35 -8.53
CA LYS A 2 -37.19 32.11 -8.20
C LYS A 2 -36.89 30.63 -8.44
N LEU A 3 -35.86 30.29 -9.20
CA LEU A 3 -35.33 28.92 -9.22
C LEU A 3 -34.95 28.56 -7.78
N ALA A 4 -35.54 27.49 -7.25
CA ALA A 4 -35.10 26.90 -6.00
C ALA A 4 -33.65 26.43 -6.22
N LYS A 5 -32.68 27.08 -5.55
CA LYS A 5 -31.31 26.58 -5.53
C LYS A 5 -31.33 25.27 -4.74
N LEU A 6 -31.22 24.13 -5.44
CA LEU A 6 -30.91 22.86 -4.79
C LEU A 6 -29.63 23.05 -3.96
N ARG A 7 -29.67 22.72 -2.68
CA ARG A 7 -28.49 22.71 -1.83
C ARG A 7 -28.14 21.26 -1.55
N ALA A 8 -27.18 20.72 -2.28
CA ALA A 8 -26.55 19.46 -1.90
C ALA A 8 -25.72 19.70 -0.64
N ARG A 9 -26.13 19.12 0.51
CA ARG A 9 -25.30 19.08 1.72
C ARG A 9 -24.65 17.71 1.76
N LEU A 10 -23.33 17.68 1.59
CA LEU A 10 -22.53 16.47 1.44
C LEU A 10 -21.20 16.73 2.13
N ARG A 11 -20.86 16.04 3.22
CA ARG A 11 -20.61 14.59 3.27
C ARG A 11 -20.65 14.08 4.70
N TYR A 12 -20.82 12.77 4.87
CA TYR A 12 -20.47 12.13 6.12
C TYR A 12 -19.57 10.93 5.85
N LYS A 13 -18.35 10.95 6.37
CA LYS A 13 -17.51 9.78 6.64
C LYS A 13 -17.81 9.37 8.07
N ASN A 14 -18.50 8.25 8.27
CA ASN A 14 -18.90 7.78 9.61
C ASN A 14 -19.63 8.87 10.44
N GLY A 15 -20.47 9.70 9.79
CA GLY A 15 -21.16 10.81 10.46
C GLY A 15 -20.37 12.12 10.60
N LYS A 16 -19.15 12.23 10.04
CA LYS A 16 -18.33 13.47 10.06
C LYS A 16 -18.12 14.07 8.67
N GLU A 17 -18.14 15.40 8.57
CA GLU A 17 -17.89 16.11 7.31
C GLU A 17 -16.51 15.78 6.72
N VAL A 18 -16.45 15.53 5.40
CA VAL A 18 -15.21 15.19 4.69
C VAL A 18 -14.65 16.47 4.05
N PRO A 19 -13.55 17.05 4.57
CA PRO A 19 -13.10 18.39 4.17
C PRO A 19 -12.59 18.48 2.73
N ASP A 20 -11.92 17.43 2.23
CA ASP A 20 -11.12 17.51 0.99
C ASP A 20 -11.80 16.96 -0.25
N ALA A 21 -12.93 16.30 -0.07
CA ALA A 21 -13.63 15.74 -1.20
C ALA A 21 -14.28 16.92 -1.99
N LYS A 22 -14.48 16.77 -3.30
CA LYS A 22 -15.16 17.79 -4.14
C LYS A 22 -16.57 17.34 -4.52
N THR A 23 -17.55 18.25 -4.50
CA THR A 23 -18.92 17.98 -4.96
C THR A 23 -19.18 18.88 -6.15
N VAL A 24 -19.63 18.29 -7.25
CA VAL A 24 -19.95 19.02 -8.48
C VAL A 24 -21.43 18.81 -8.79
N ASP A 25 -22.17 19.90 -8.95
CA ASP A 25 -23.49 19.90 -9.58
C ASP A 25 -23.29 20.01 -11.09
N LYS A 26 -23.72 19.00 -11.85
CA LYS A 26 -23.60 19.00 -13.31
C LYS A 26 -24.72 19.78 -14.01
N GLY A 27 -25.70 20.29 -13.27
CA GLY A 27 -26.79 21.12 -13.79
C GLY A 27 -27.91 20.34 -14.48
N ASP A 28 -27.79 19.03 -14.61
CA ASP A 28 -28.76 18.11 -15.22
C ASP A 28 -29.49 17.22 -14.17
N GLY A 29 -29.34 17.56 -12.88
CA GLY A 29 -29.81 16.75 -11.77
C GLY A 29 -28.78 15.74 -11.24
N THR A 30 -27.58 15.68 -11.85
CA THR A 30 -26.48 14.83 -11.39
C THR A 30 -25.58 15.56 -10.41
N TYR A 31 -25.35 14.94 -9.25
CA TYR A 31 -24.36 15.36 -8.26
C TYR A 31 -23.22 14.35 -8.23
N GLU A 32 -21.99 14.82 -8.35
CA GLU A 32 -20.79 13.98 -8.32
C GLU A 32 -19.95 14.24 -7.08
N LEU A 33 -19.47 13.17 -6.44
CA LEU A 33 -18.55 13.20 -5.33
C LEU A 33 -17.19 12.63 -5.76
N THR A 34 -16.14 13.45 -5.74
CA THR A 34 -14.79 13.01 -6.10
C THR A 34 -13.87 13.02 -4.89
N VAL A 35 -13.28 11.85 -4.61
CA VAL A 35 -12.21 11.66 -3.62
C VAL A 35 -10.88 11.46 -4.40
N PRO A 36 -10.10 12.53 -4.63
CA PRO A 36 -8.85 12.41 -5.36
C PRO A 36 -7.80 11.68 -4.53
N ASN A 37 -6.95 10.87 -5.18
CA ASN A 37 -5.84 10.16 -4.53
C ASN A 37 -6.27 9.32 -3.31
N ALA A 38 -7.38 8.60 -3.42
CA ALA A 38 -7.97 7.84 -2.31
C ALA A 38 -6.94 6.98 -1.57
N GLN A 39 -6.83 7.18 -0.26
CA GLN A 39 -5.98 6.43 0.65
C GLN A 39 -6.80 5.44 1.48
N LYS A 40 -6.11 4.56 2.21
CA LYS A 40 -6.76 3.53 3.02
C LYS A 40 -7.73 4.11 4.04
N GLU A 41 -7.40 5.29 4.55
CA GLU A 41 -8.16 6.04 5.53
C GLU A 41 -9.46 6.60 4.94
N ASP A 42 -9.57 6.75 3.62
CA ASP A 42 -10.79 7.23 2.94
C ASP A 42 -11.85 6.14 2.80
N ALA A 43 -11.52 4.88 3.08
CA ALA A 43 -12.51 3.81 3.09
C ALA A 43 -13.57 4.08 4.17
N ALA A 44 -14.82 4.27 3.73
CA ALA A 44 -15.94 4.63 4.60
C ALA A 44 -17.29 4.46 3.88
N ASP A 45 -18.38 4.51 4.65
CA ASP A 45 -19.72 4.74 4.12
C ASP A 45 -19.91 6.24 3.87
N TYR A 46 -20.23 6.58 2.63
CA TYR A 46 -20.53 7.94 2.19
C TYR A 46 -22.04 8.10 2.03
N LYS A 47 -22.57 9.22 2.54
CA LYS A 47 -23.98 9.58 2.42
C LYS A 47 -24.14 10.94 1.72
N VAL A 48 -25.05 10.95 0.74
CA VAL A 48 -25.58 12.10 0.03
C VAL A 48 -26.92 12.49 0.63
N VAL A 49 -27.12 13.78 0.92
CA VAL A 49 -28.43 14.35 1.22
C VAL A 49 -28.68 15.52 0.27
N VAL A 50 -29.79 15.46 -0.45
CA VAL A 50 -30.26 16.51 -1.35
C VAL A 50 -31.54 17.09 -0.75
N ALA A 51 -31.58 18.40 -0.61
CA ALA A 51 -32.69 19.12 0.03
C ALA A 51 -33.22 20.23 -0.88
N ASN A 52 -34.55 20.37 -0.91
CA ASN A 52 -35.25 21.52 -1.50
C ASN A 52 -36.44 21.94 -0.62
N ASP A 53 -37.22 22.91 -1.08
CA ASP A 53 -38.37 23.44 -0.31
C ASP A 53 -39.49 22.40 -0.08
N ALA A 54 -39.48 21.29 -0.81
CA ALA A 54 -40.46 20.20 -0.68
C ALA A 54 -39.96 19.02 0.19
N GLY A 55 -38.70 19.04 0.64
CA GLY A 55 -38.15 18.04 1.55
C GLY A 55 -36.74 17.55 1.16
N ASP A 56 -36.35 16.45 1.79
CA ASP A 56 -35.01 15.87 1.71
C ASP A 56 -35.06 14.45 1.12
N ALA A 57 -34.05 14.10 0.34
CA ALA A 57 -33.80 12.75 -0.17
C ALA A 57 -32.36 12.35 0.10
N GLU A 58 -32.13 11.05 0.34
CA GLU A 58 -30.81 10.53 0.69
C GLU A 58 -30.41 9.29 -0.11
N SER A 59 -29.09 9.11 -0.27
CA SER A 59 -28.49 7.92 -0.85
C SER A 59 -27.15 7.64 -0.19
N SER A 60 -26.74 6.37 -0.09
CA SER A 60 -25.48 5.97 0.52
C SER A 60 -24.74 4.91 -0.30
N ALA A 61 -23.41 4.93 -0.20
CA ALA A 61 -22.54 3.94 -0.84
C ALA A 61 -21.25 3.76 -0.02
N ALA A 62 -20.71 2.54 -0.02
CA ALA A 62 -19.43 2.23 0.62
C ALA A 62 -18.27 2.44 -0.37
N LEU A 63 -17.28 3.27 0.01
CA LEU A 63 -16.00 3.35 -0.68
C LEU A 63 -15.04 2.34 -0.04
N THR A 64 -14.56 1.39 -0.84
CA THR A 64 -13.48 0.48 -0.43
C THR A 64 -12.20 0.83 -1.19
N VAL A 65 -11.11 1.10 -0.45
CA VAL A 65 -9.80 1.37 -1.05
C VAL A 65 -8.95 0.11 -0.98
N LYS A 66 -8.67 -0.49 -2.15
CA LYS A 66 -7.77 -1.64 -2.27
C LYS A 66 -6.35 -1.13 -2.36
N VAL A 67 -5.55 -1.49 -1.35
CA VAL A 67 -4.11 -1.26 -1.37
C VAL A 67 -3.45 -2.44 -2.08
N PRO A 68 -2.61 -2.20 -3.11
CA PRO A 68 -1.91 -3.28 -3.81
C PRO A 68 -1.12 -4.14 -2.84
N GLN A 69 -1.08 -5.45 -3.09
CA GLN A 69 -0.22 -6.35 -2.32
C GLN A 69 1.24 -5.96 -2.52
N ILE A 70 2.06 -6.22 -1.51
CA ILE A 70 3.50 -6.12 -1.68
C ILE A 70 3.96 -7.30 -2.55
N GLU A 71 4.83 -7.00 -3.50
CA GLU A 71 5.37 -7.97 -4.44
C GLU A 71 6.88 -7.79 -4.53
N ILE A 72 7.59 -8.90 -4.62
CA ILE A 72 9.00 -8.93 -4.97
C ILE A 72 9.07 -8.80 -6.50
N VAL A 73 9.42 -7.60 -6.98
CA VAL A 73 9.52 -7.28 -8.42
C VAL A 73 10.83 -7.75 -9.03
N LYS A 74 11.86 -7.94 -8.20
CA LYS A 74 13.12 -8.60 -8.56
C LYS A 74 13.44 -9.63 -7.49
N GLY A 75 13.32 -10.90 -7.85
CA GLY A 75 13.58 -12.02 -6.96
C GLY A 75 15.06 -12.34 -6.78
N LEU A 76 15.32 -13.33 -5.92
CA LEU A 76 16.65 -13.89 -5.76
C LEU A 76 17.12 -14.54 -7.05
N ALA A 77 18.41 -14.38 -7.32
CA ALA A 77 19.11 -15.08 -8.39
C ALA A 77 20.24 -15.92 -7.78
N ASP A 78 20.48 -17.08 -8.34
CA ASP A 78 21.58 -17.95 -7.92
C ASP A 78 22.91 -17.24 -8.15
N ILE A 79 23.80 -17.34 -7.17
CA ILE A 79 25.15 -16.79 -7.24
C ILE A 79 26.17 -17.91 -7.01
N THR A 80 27.31 -17.81 -7.69
CA THR A 80 28.51 -18.58 -7.37
C THR A 80 29.60 -17.59 -7.02
N VAL A 81 30.16 -17.73 -5.82
CA VAL A 81 31.19 -16.81 -5.31
C VAL A 81 32.45 -17.60 -4.97
N PRO A 82 33.65 -17.10 -5.32
CA PRO A 82 34.90 -17.74 -4.90
C PRO A 82 35.02 -17.81 -3.37
N GLN A 83 35.71 -18.83 -2.87
CA GLN A 83 35.93 -18.99 -1.43
C GLN A 83 36.62 -17.74 -0.84
N LYS A 84 36.21 -17.35 0.37
CA LYS A 84 36.67 -16.16 1.11
C LYS A 84 36.29 -14.81 0.47
N GLN A 85 35.46 -14.80 -0.56
CA GLN A 85 34.86 -13.56 -1.08
C GLN A 85 33.45 -13.35 -0.52
N THR A 86 32.94 -12.13 -0.66
CA THR A 86 31.60 -11.78 -0.20
C THR A 86 30.55 -12.14 -1.25
N GLY A 87 29.59 -12.97 -0.88
CA GLY A 87 28.37 -13.20 -1.65
C GLY A 87 27.29 -12.19 -1.27
N THR A 88 26.52 -11.71 -2.25
CA THR A 88 25.40 -10.80 -2.02
C THR A 88 24.18 -11.29 -2.79
N LEU A 89 23.14 -11.64 -2.05
CA LEU A 89 21.81 -11.90 -2.60
C LEU A 89 20.97 -10.63 -2.48
N GLU A 90 20.12 -10.36 -3.48
CA GLU A 90 19.37 -9.09 -3.57
C GLU A 90 17.93 -9.34 -4.00
N ILE A 91 17.02 -8.56 -3.43
CA ILE A 91 15.65 -8.39 -3.93
C ILE A 91 15.25 -6.93 -4.07
N GLU A 92 14.26 -6.69 -4.93
CA GLU A 92 13.55 -5.42 -5.02
C GLU A 92 12.04 -5.64 -4.89
N THR A 93 11.35 -4.69 -4.25
CA THR A 93 9.91 -4.74 -3.97
C THR A 93 9.18 -3.58 -4.63
N ASN A 94 7.89 -3.73 -4.91
CA ASN A 94 7.07 -2.65 -5.49
C ASN A 94 6.78 -1.49 -4.52
N ARG A 95 7.01 -1.69 -3.22
CA ARG A 95 6.77 -0.73 -2.13
C ARG A 95 7.51 -1.18 -0.86
N PRO A 96 7.75 -0.29 0.11
CA PRO A 96 8.53 -0.65 1.29
C PRO A 96 7.81 -1.72 2.14
N PRO A 97 8.42 -2.89 2.38
CA PRO A 97 7.92 -3.89 3.32
C PRO A 97 7.97 -3.39 4.76
N LYS A 98 7.07 -3.90 5.59
CA LYS A 98 7.13 -3.71 7.06
C LYS A 98 8.31 -4.47 7.68
N GLN A 99 8.61 -5.64 7.15
CA GLN A 99 9.68 -6.53 7.58
C GLN A 99 10.15 -7.35 6.39
N VAL A 100 11.44 -7.69 6.36
CA VAL A 100 12.02 -8.65 5.41
C VAL A 100 12.74 -9.70 6.23
N LYS A 101 12.40 -10.97 6.02
CA LYS A 101 13.01 -12.10 6.70
C LYS A 101 13.81 -12.93 5.72
N TRP A 102 14.97 -13.38 6.17
CA TRP A 102 15.86 -14.21 5.36
C TRP A 102 16.02 -15.57 6.02
N TYR A 103 16.18 -16.59 5.20
CA TYR A 103 16.30 -17.97 5.66
C TYR A 103 17.46 -18.65 4.95
N LYS A 104 18.21 -19.47 5.69
CA LYS A 104 19.23 -20.38 5.17
C LYS A 104 18.81 -21.80 5.50
N ASN A 105 18.58 -22.64 4.49
CA ASN A 105 18.06 -24.01 4.65
C ASN A 105 16.79 -24.06 5.53
N GLY A 106 15.88 -23.09 5.33
CA GLY A 106 14.63 -22.99 6.08
C GLY A 106 14.74 -22.42 7.50
N LYS A 107 15.94 -22.16 8.04
CA LYS A 107 16.13 -21.51 9.34
C LYS A 107 16.23 -20.00 9.16
N GLU A 108 15.45 -19.24 9.94
CA GLU A 108 15.50 -17.77 9.93
C GLU A 108 16.90 -17.29 10.34
N ILE A 109 17.44 -16.35 9.58
CA ILE A 109 18.72 -15.71 9.81
C ILE A 109 18.53 -14.64 10.90
N THR A 110 19.35 -14.73 11.92
CA THR A 110 19.34 -13.88 13.12
C THR A 110 20.59 -12.99 13.15
N PRO A 111 20.62 -11.94 14.00
CA PRO A 111 21.79 -11.08 14.12
C PRO A 111 23.09 -11.79 14.53
N SER A 112 23.02 -12.99 15.10
CA SER A 112 24.19 -13.81 15.45
C SER A 112 24.73 -14.65 14.30
N ASP A 113 24.00 -14.77 13.19
CA ASP A 113 24.44 -15.56 12.05
C ASP A 113 25.50 -14.82 11.22
N LYS A 114 26.30 -15.55 10.46
CA LYS A 114 27.33 -14.97 9.60
C LYS A 114 26.73 -14.11 8.47
N ALA A 115 25.65 -14.59 7.87
CA ALA A 115 24.93 -13.87 6.83
C ALA A 115 24.06 -12.78 7.45
N GLN A 116 24.14 -11.55 6.95
CA GLN A 116 23.51 -10.38 7.57
C GLN A 116 22.61 -9.64 6.59
N PRO A 117 21.31 -9.46 6.90
CA PRO A 117 20.41 -8.64 6.10
C PRO A 117 20.82 -7.17 6.10
N LYS A 118 20.65 -6.49 4.97
CA LYS A 118 20.96 -5.08 4.78
C LYS A 118 19.88 -4.41 3.91
N LYS A 119 19.31 -3.31 4.41
CA LYS A 119 18.49 -2.41 3.59
C LYS A 119 19.43 -1.48 2.81
N VAL A 120 19.30 -1.47 1.48
CA VAL A 120 20.11 -0.63 0.59
C VAL A 120 19.35 0.62 0.17
N ASP A 121 18.04 0.47 -0.05
CA ASP A 121 17.11 1.54 -0.38
C ASP A 121 15.71 1.18 0.18
N ASP A 122 14.72 2.06 0.03
CA ASP A 122 13.34 1.87 0.47
C ASP A 122 12.69 0.60 -0.05
N ASN A 123 13.05 0.19 -1.27
CA ASN A 123 12.51 -0.98 -1.92
C ASN A 123 13.57 -2.04 -2.25
N LYS A 124 14.83 -1.86 -1.85
CA LYS A 124 15.97 -2.72 -2.23
C LYS A 124 16.66 -3.30 -1.00
N TYR A 125 16.72 -4.63 -0.93
CA TYR A 125 17.20 -5.37 0.24
C TYR A 125 18.21 -6.42 -0.18
N GLN A 126 19.22 -6.62 0.65
CA GLN A 126 20.30 -7.58 0.42
C GLN A 126 20.52 -8.50 1.61
N LEU A 127 21.03 -9.70 1.35
CA LEU A 127 21.66 -10.56 2.33
C LEU A 127 23.14 -10.65 1.99
N VAL A 128 23.99 -10.18 2.90
CA VAL A 128 25.44 -10.14 2.72
C VAL A 128 26.06 -11.34 3.43
N ILE A 129 26.84 -12.13 2.69
CA ILE A 129 27.51 -13.34 3.18
C ILE A 129 29.03 -13.10 3.07
N PRO A 130 29.69 -12.54 4.11
CA PRO A 130 31.12 -12.28 4.07
C PRO A 130 31.92 -13.58 4.07
N ASP A 131 33.17 -13.57 3.61
CA ASP A 131 34.11 -14.71 3.71
C ASP A 131 33.50 -16.07 3.32
N ALA A 132 32.76 -16.14 2.21
CA ALA A 132 31.94 -17.30 1.87
C ALA A 132 32.75 -18.61 1.84
N GLY A 133 32.20 -19.65 2.46
CA GLY A 133 32.80 -20.97 2.57
C GLY A 133 31.84 -22.10 2.20
N LYS A 134 32.29 -23.34 2.35
CA LYS A 134 31.48 -24.53 2.04
C LYS A 134 30.17 -24.56 2.84
N ASP A 135 30.21 -24.14 4.09
CA ASP A 135 29.03 -24.10 4.97
C ASP A 135 27.98 -23.07 4.52
N ASP A 136 28.34 -22.15 3.63
CA ASP A 136 27.45 -21.14 3.03
C ASP A 136 26.81 -21.61 1.72
N THR A 137 27.14 -22.81 1.25
CA THR A 137 26.40 -23.45 0.16
C THR A 137 25.07 -23.94 0.71
N ALA A 138 23.99 -23.23 0.40
CA ALA A 138 22.68 -23.44 1.00
C ALA A 138 21.56 -22.88 0.12
N ASP A 139 20.34 -23.33 0.38
CA ASP A 139 19.15 -22.73 -0.18
C ASP A 139 18.78 -21.49 0.65
N TYR A 140 18.82 -20.33 -0.01
CA TYR A 140 18.43 -19.06 0.61
C TYR A 140 17.03 -18.66 0.16
N LYS A 141 16.21 -18.26 1.12
CA LYS A 141 14.85 -17.77 0.88
C LYS A 141 14.67 -16.40 1.55
N VAL A 142 13.82 -15.57 0.95
CA VAL A 142 13.31 -14.33 1.53
C VAL A 142 11.78 -14.38 1.65
N ASP A 143 11.24 -13.77 2.71
CA ASP A 143 9.81 -13.70 3.05
C ASP A 143 9.45 -12.29 3.57
#